data_AF-A0A9Q0ED21-F1
#
_entry.id   AF-A0A9Q0ED21-F1
#
_cell.length_a   1.000
_cell.length_b   1.000
_cell.length_c   1.000
_cell.angle_alpha   90.00
_cell.angle_beta   90.00
_cell.angle_gamma   90.00
#
_symmetry.space_group_name_H-M   'P 1'
#
loop_
_entity.id
_entity.type
_entity.pdbx_description
1 polymer ?
#
loop_
_entity_poly.entity_id
_entity_poly.type
_entity_poly.pdbx_seq_one_letter_code
_entity_poly.pdbx_strand_id
1 'polypeptide(L)'
;MYLDDFLASGMGEGDHFPQLEFEQLPFNHPLFIMYSSGTTGAPKCMVHSAGGTLIQHLKEHVLHGNMTSSDVIIYYTTTGWASPSSPQSYDYVYGCIKSNVLLGSISGGTDIVSCFMGQNPSVPVYRGEIQSRNLGMAVEAWSPEGEPLWGESGELVCLKPLPCQPTHFWNDDSGTKYHKAYFSRFPGLVMLGRSDGTLNPNGVRFGSSEIYNIVEAFEEVCDSLCVPQYNADGEERVILFLKMAPGWPFGPDLLQRIRGSIRKGLSARHVPALLLETRDIPYTLSGKKVEVVVKQVIAGREVTQRGAFSNPGSLDLFKNIPELQNY
;
A
#
# COMPACT_ATOMS: atom_id res chain seq x y z
N MET A 1 21.28 -16.62 16.76
CA MET A 1 21.10 -18.04 16.45
C MET A 1 21.52 -18.20 15.00
N TYR A 2 22.73 -18.68 14.77
CA TYR A 2 23.22 -18.96 13.42
C TYR A 2 22.62 -20.29 12.92
N LEU A 3 22.70 -20.57 11.61
CA LEU A 3 22.15 -21.80 11.01
C LEU A 3 22.62 -23.06 11.76
N ASP A 4 23.89 -23.10 12.14
CA ASP A 4 24.48 -24.24 12.86
C ASP A 4 23.90 -24.41 14.26
N ASP A 5 23.61 -23.32 14.98
CA ASP A 5 22.96 -23.38 16.31
C ASP A 5 21.52 -23.89 16.19
N PHE A 6 20.81 -23.47 15.14
CA PHE A 6 19.44 -23.90 14.86
C PHE A 6 19.41 -25.38 14.49
N LEU A 7 20.31 -25.83 13.60
CA LEU A 7 20.45 -27.24 13.25
C LEU A 7 20.82 -28.07 14.49
N ALA A 8 21.79 -27.62 15.28
CA ALA A 8 22.20 -28.30 16.51
C ALA A 8 21.05 -28.45 17.53
N SER A 9 20.12 -27.49 17.59
CA SER A 9 18.93 -27.58 18.44
C SER A 9 17.95 -28.70 18.05
N GLY A 10 18.03 -29.18 16.81
CA GLY A 10 17.22 -30.29 16.31
C GLY A 10 17.90 -31.65 16.39
N MET A 11 19.13 -31.75 16.91
CA MET A 11 19.81 -33.04 17.08
C MET A 11 19.16 -33.84 18.22
N GLY A 12 18.66 -35.04 17.89
CA GLY A 12 18.11 -35.97 18.88
C GLY A 12 19.19 -36.65 19.71
N GLU A 13 18.79 -37.54 20.63
CA GLU A 13 19.74 -38.38 21.38
C GLU A 13 20.56 -39.24 20.39
N GLY A 14 21.87 -38.96 20.28
CA GLY A 14 22.83 -39.79 19.53
C GLY A 14 23.47 -39.17 18.28
N ASP A 15 23.53 -37.84 18.15
CA ASP A 15 24.15 -37.11 17.01
C ASP A 15 23.47 -37.38 15.65
N HIS A 16 22.17 -37.66 15.65
CA HIS A 16 21.37 -37.80 14.43
C HIS A 16 20.20 -36.81 14.41
N PHE A 17 19.96 -36.24 13.23
CA PHE A 17 18.77 -35.45 12.96
C PHE A 17 17.56 -36.39 12.87
N PRO A 18 16.41 -36.03 13.47
CA PRO A 18 15.18 -36.78 13.29
C PRO A 18 14.84 -36.83 11.79
N GLN A 19 14.38 -37.99 11.33
CA GLN A 19 13.91 -38.13 9.96
C GLN A 19 12.66 -37.25 9.78
N LEU A 20 12.75 -36.28 8.86
CA LEU A 20 11.60 -35.45 8.50
C LEU A 20 10.63 -36.29 7.67
N GLU A 21 9.43 -36.51 8.20
CA GLU A 21 8.31 -37.08 7.45
C GLU A 21 7.50 -35.97 6.80
N PHE A 22 7.47 -35.94 5.47
CA PHE A 22 6.72 -34.96 4.70
C PHE A 22 5.35 -35.54 4.31
N GLU A 23 4.32 -35.15 5.04
CA GLU A 23 2.94 -35.54 4.72
C GLU A 23 2.46 -34.90 3.43
N GLN A 24 1.85 -35.70 2.56
CA GLN A 24 1.16 -35.19 1.37
C GLN A 24 -0.22 -34.68 1.77
N LEU A 25 -0.36 -33.37 1.79
CA LEU A 25 -1.61 -32.71 2.18
C LEU A 25 -2.44 -32.31 0.94
N PRO A 26 -3.76 -32.11 1.08
CA PRO A 26 -4.60 -31.66 -0.02
C PRO A 26 -4.09 -30.34 -0.63
N PHE A 27 -4.37 -30.11 -1.92
CA PHE A 27 -3.96 -28.89 -2.62
C PHE A 27 -4.38 -27.59 -1.90
N ASN A 28 -5.59 -27.60 -1.31
CA ASN A 28 -6.15 -26.47 -0.58
C ASN A 28 -5.76 -26.44 0.91
N HIS A 29 -4.84 -27.29 1.36
CA HIS A 29 -4.41 -27.29 2.75
C HIS A 29 -3.86 -25.92 3.14
N PRO A 30 -4.28 -25.36 4.30
CA PRO A 30 -3.75 -24.08 4.79
C PRO A 30 -2.22 -24.11 4.88
N LEU A 31 -1.57 -23.05 4.40
CA LEU A 31 -0.11 -22.90 4.46
C LEU A 31 0.29 -21.83 5.49
N PHE A 32 -0.28 -20.63 5.37
CA PHE A 32 -0.02 -19.55 6.32
C PHE A 32 -1.25 -18.66 6.51
N ILE A 33 -1.26 -17.98 7.64
CA ILE A 33 -2.22 -16.92 7.96
C ILE A 33 -1.49 -15.58 7.82
N MET A 34 -1.91 -14.76 6.86
CA MET A 34 -1.37 -13.43 6.66
C MET A 34 -2.23 -12.39 7.34
N TYR A 35 -1.61 -11.51 8.13
CA TYR A 35 -2.29 -10.42 8.80
C TYR A 35 -2.09 -9.14 8.00
N SER A 36 -3.14 -8.59 7.39
CA SER A 36 -3.05 -7.23 6.86
C SER A 36 -3.37 -6.21 7.96
N SER A 37 -2.49 -5.22 8.12
CA SER A 37 -2.78 -4.05 8.93
C SER A 37 -3.91 -3.27 8.24
N GLY A 38 -5.14 -3.38 8.75
CA GLY A 38 -6.20 -2.48 8.37
C GLY A 38 -5.75 -1.03 8.63
N THR A 39 -6.09 -0.09 7.76
CA THR A 39 -5.89 1.35 8.09
C THR A 39 -6.99 1.85 9.04
N THR A 40 -8.04 1.06 9.26
CA THR A 40 -9.28 1.50 9.93
C THR A 40 -9.95 0.43 10.80
N GLY A 41 -9.33 -0.73 11.05
CA GLY A 41 -9.94 -1.79 11.84
C GLY A 41 -9.01 -2.95 12.21
N ALA A 42 -9.56 -3.95 12.90
CA ALA A 42 -8.84 -5.16 13.30
C ALA A 42 -8.13 -5.81 12.09
N PRO A 43 -6.91 -6.35 12.27
CA PRO A 43 -6.18 -7.00 11.18
C PRO A 43 -7.02 -8.06 10.48
N LYS A 44 -6.97 -8.10 9.15
CA LYS A 44 -7.62 -9.17 8.39
C LYS A 44 -6.69 -10.38 8.42
N CYS A 45 -7.16 -11.49 8.98
CA CYS A 45 -6.41 -12.73 9.13
C CYS A 45 -6.71 -13.64 7.93
N MET A 46 -5.92 -13.59 6.87
CA MET A 46 -6.20 -14.27 5.60
C MET A 46 -5.53 -15.63 5.53
N VAL A 47 -6.30 -16.68 5.29
CA VAL A 47 -5.77 -18.04 5.16
C VAL A 47 -5.49 -18.34 3.70
N HIS A 48 -4.22 -18.61 3.37
CA HIS A 48 -3.82 -19.02 2.03
C HIS A 48 -3.51 -20.51 1.98
N SER A 49 -3.84 -21.14 0.85
CA SER A 49 -3.55 -22.56 0.62
C SER A 49 -2.15 -22.78 0.06
N ALA A 50 -1.61 -23.98 0.31
CA ALA A 50 -0.30 -24.39 -0.19
C ALA A 50 -0.27 -24.39 -1.74
N GLY A 51 -1.22 -25.07 -2.37
CA GLY A 51 -1.27 -25.20 -3.82
C GLY A 51 -1.50 -23.87 -4.54
N GLY A 52 -2.43 -23.04 -4.05
CA GLY A 52 -2.71 -21.73 -4.64
C GLY A 52 -1.51 -20.79 -4.61
N THR A 53 -0.83 -20.74 -3.46
CA THR A 53 0.40 -19.96 -3.27
C THR A 53 1.53 -20.48 -4.18
N LEU A 54 1.72 -21.80 -4.23
CA LEU A 54 2.77 -22.41 -5.05
C LEU A 54 2.59 -22.09 -6.54
N ILE A 55 1.37 -22.27 -7.07
CA ILE A 55 1.07 -21.92 -8.47
C ILE A 55 1.34 -20.43 -8.71
N GLN A 56 0.95 -19.56 -7.78
CA GLN A 56 1.17 -18.14 -7.93
C GLN A 56 2.67 -17.78 -8.00
N HIS A 57 3.49 -18.34 -7.12
CA HIS A 57 4.94 -18.08 -7.11
C HIS A 57 5.63 -18.66 -8.35
N LEU A 58 5.27 -19.86 -8.79
CA LEU A 58 5.78 -20.44 -10.04
C LEU A 58 5.44 -19.54 -11.23
N LYS A 59 4.19 -19.10 -11.31
CA LYS A 59 3.73 -18.20 -12.35
C LYS A 59 4.45 -16.85 -12.32
N GLU A 60 4.63 -16.26 -11.14
CA GLU A 60 5.21 -14.92 -10.98
C GLU A 60 6.73 -14.91 -11.19
N HIS A 61 7.47 -15.84 -10.57
CA HIS A 61 8.93 -15.85 -10.67
C HIS A 61 9.41 -16.57 -11.92
N VAL A 62 8.93 -17.79 -12.16
CA VAL A 62 9.44 -18.63 -13.26
C VAL A 62 8.88 -18.17 -14.59
N LEU A 63 7.55 -18.08 -14.72
CA LEU A 63 6.94 -17.76 -16.02
C LEU A 63 6.97 -16.26 -16.35
N HIS A 64 6.61 -15.40 -15.40
CA HIS A 64 6.53 -13.96 -15.64
C HIS A 64 7.90 -13.29 -15.50
N GLY A 65 8.67 -13.64 -14.47
CA GLY A 65 10.03 -13.13 -14.25
C GLY A 65 11.10 -13.79 -15.11
N ASN A 66 10.80 -14.90 -15.79
CA ASN A 66 11.77 -15.74 -16.51
C ASN A 66 12.96 -16.16 -15.61
N MET A 67 12.68 -16.42 -14.32
CA MET A 67 13.70 -16.74 -13.33
C MET A 67 13.97 -18.25 -13.28
N THR A 68 15.23 -18.58 -13.08
CA THR A 68 15.77 -19.92 -12.89
C THR A 68 16.33 -20.07 -11.48
N SER A 69 16.70 -21.30 -11.10
CA SER A 69 17.33 -21.56 -9.80
C SER A 69 18.73 -20.93 -9.65
N SER A 70 19.35 -20.48 -10.74
CA SER A 70 20.63 -19.77 -10.72
C SER A 70 20.52 -18.25 -10.60
N ASP A 71 19.31 -17.70 -10.73
CA ASP A 71 19.10 -16.26 -10.64
C ASP A 71 19.07 -15.77 -9.19
N VAL A 72 19.55 -14.55 -8.98
CA VAL A 72 19.51 -13.87 -7.69
C VAL A 72 18.47 -12.77 -7.74
N ILE A 73 17.44 -12.89 -6.91
CA ILE A 73 16.42 -11.85 -6.73
C ILE A 73 16.77 -11.05 -5.48
N ILE A 74 16.85 -9.74 -5.61
CA ILE A 74 17.00 -8.82 -4.48
C ILE A 74 15.70 -8.04 -4.34
N TYR A 75 15.00 -8.27 -3.23
CA TYR A 75 13.92 -7.40 -2.79
C TYR A 75 14.51 -6.35 -1.86
N TYR A 76 14.48 -5.09 -2.29
CA TYR A 76 14.66 -3.95 -1.39
C TYR A 76 13.32 -3.24 -1.27
N THR A 77 13.03 -2.73 -0.08
CA THR A 77 11.81 -2.00 0.18
C THR A 77 12.18 -0.65 0.79
N THR A 78 11.47 0.39 0.38
CA THR A 78 11.53 1.69 1.07
C THR A 78 10.65 1.64 2.32
N THR A 79 10.78 2.62 3.21
CA THR A 79 9.89 2.76 4.38
C THR A 79 8.41 2.95 4.00
N GLY A 80 8.10 3.24 2.73
CA GLY A 80 6.74 3.41 2.21
C GLY A 80 5.96 2.13 1.93
N TRP A 81 6.61 0.94 2.00
CA TRP A 81 6.03 -0.41 1.85
C TRP A 81 4.94 -0.61 0.76
N ALA A 82 5.25 -1.36 -0.29
CA ALA A 82 4.32 -1.76 -1.36
C ALA A 82 3.66 -0.61 -2.16
N SER A 83 4.30 0.56 -2.18
CA SER A 83 3.96 1.66 -3.08
C SER A 83 4.78 1.53 -4.38
N PRO A 84 4.24 1.93 -5.54
CA PRO A 84 5.03 2.02 -6.78
C PRO A 84 6.30 2.86 -6.53
N SER A 85 7.41 2.44 -7.13
CA SER A 85 8.68 3.16 -6.97
C SER A 85 8.54 4.59 -7.49
N SER A 86 8.98 5.55 -6.68
CA SER A 86 9.01 6.96 -7.10
C SER A 86 9.94 7.14 -8.30
N PRO A 87 9.68 8.10 -9.20
CA PRO A 87 10.55 8.40 -10.33
C PRO A 87 12.03 8.59 -9.94
N GLN A 88 12.31 9.20 -8.79
CA GLN A 88 13.64 9.44 -8.24
C GLN A 88 14.37 8.15 -7.83
N SER A 89 13.62 7.12 -7.42
CA SER A 89 14.19 5.82 -7.08
C SER A 89 14.86 5.16 -8.29
N TYR A 90 14.26 5.32 -9.48
CA TYR A 90 14.87 4.83 -10.73
C TYR A 90 16.18 5.54 -11.03
N ASP A 91 16.21 6.87 -10.89
CA ASP A 91 17.39 7.68 -11.14
C ASP A 91 18.55 7.27 -10.22
N TYR A 92 18.26 7.03 -8.93
CA TYR A 92 19.25 6.58 -7.96
C TYR A 92 19.78 5.17 -8.27
N VAL A 93 18.90 4.21 -8.57
CA VAL A 93 19.34 2.84 -8.86
C VAL A 93 20.21 2.81 -10.10
N TYR A 94 19.79 3.44 -11.19
CA TYR A 94 20.54 3.42 -12.45
C TYR A 94 21.80 4.28 -12.41
N GLY A 95 21.81 5.38 -11.64
CA GLY A 95 22.97 6.26 -11.50
C GLY A 95 23.99 5.80 -10.47
N CYS A 96 23.55 5.25 -9.34
CA CYS A 96 24.40 5.02 -8.17
C CYS A 96 24.59 3.54 -7.82
N ILE A 97 23.67 2.64 -8.21
CA ILE A 97 23.75 1.21 -7.88
C ILE A 97 24.26 0.42 -9.09
N LYS A 98 23.49 0.38 -10.17
CA LYS A 98 23.81 -0.40 -11.37
C LYS A 98 22.93 0.06 -12.55
N SER A 99 23.56 0.49 -13.63
CA SER A 99 22.86 0.97 -14.83
C SER A 99 22.26 -0.14 -15.70
N ASN A 100 22.74 -1.39 -15.55
CA ASN A 100 22.31 -2.55 -16.34
C ASN A 100 21.54 -3.60 -15.51
N VAL A 101 20.69 -3.15 -14.59
CA VAL A 101 19.76 -4.00 -13.82
C VAL A 101 18.34 -3.78 -14.31
N LEU A 102 17.46 -4.78 -14.19
CA LEU A 102 16.02 -4.58 -14.33
C LEU A 102 15.47 -4.04 -13.00
N LEU A 103 15.14 -2.76 -12.93
CA LEU A 103 14.42 -2.23 -11.76
C LEU A 103 12.91 -2.42 -11.93
N GLY A 104 12.39 -3.43 -11.25
CA GLY A 104 10.97 -3.78 -11.25
C GLY A 104 10.17 -3.05 -10.17
N SER A 105 9.23 -2.18 -10.56
CA SER A 105 8.19 -1.70 -9.66
C SER A 105 7.03 -2.68 -9.62
N ILE A 106 6.50 -2.95 -8.42
CA ILE A 106 5.44 -3.93 -8.20
C ILE A 106 4.24 -3.30 -7.51
N SER A 107 3.04 -3.78 -7.81
CA SER A 107 1.80 -3.49 -7.09
C SER A 107 1.19 -4.79 -6.62
N GLY A 108 1.20 -4.98 -5.32
CA GLY A 108 0.78 -6.21 -4.66
C GLY A 108 0.39 -5.95 -3.22
N GLY A 109 0.10 -7.04 -2.51
CA GLY A 109 -0.32 -6.89 -1.13
C GLY A 109 -0.37 -8.19 -0.37
N THR A 110 -0.43 -8.03 0.95
CA THR A 110 -0.66 -9.11 1.90
C THR A 110 -1.89 -9.93 1.54
N ASP A 111 -2.90 -9.28 0.96
CA ASP A 111 -4.19 -9.86 0.60
C ASP A 111 -4.10 -10.98 -0.44
N ILE A 112 -3.04 -11.04 -1.25
CA ILE A 112 -2.83 -12.09 -2.25
C ILE A 112 -1.45 -12.75 -2.16
N VAL A 113 -0.60 -12.33 -1.21
CA VAL A 113 0.81 -12.78 -1.06
C VAL A 113 1.56 -12.76 -2.38
N SER A 114 1.34 -11.72 -3.16
CA SER A 114 1.75 -11.64 -4.55
C SER A 114 1.49 -10.23 -5.11
N CYS A 115 1.82 -10.03 -6.38
CA CYS A 115 1.55 -8.81 -7.12
C CYS A 115 0.46 -9.01 -8.19
N PHE A 116 -0.41 -8.02 -8.33
CA PHE A 116 -1.33 -7.88 -9.46
C PHE A 116 -0.60 -7.44 -10.72
N MET A 117 0.37 -6.55 -10.56
CA MET A 117 1.20 -5.98 -11.63
C MET A 117 2.65 -5.89 -11.15
N GLY A 118 3.59 -6.01 -12.07
CA GLY A 118 5.01 -6.04 -11.73
C GLY A 118 5.94 -5.87 -12.93
N GLN A 119 7.17 -6.33 -12.71
CA GLN A 119 8.23 -6.31 -13.70
C GLN A 119 7.97 -7.30 -14.83
N ASN A 120 8.39 -6.94 -16.04
CA ASN A 120 8.36 -7.82 -17.18
C ASN A 120 9.63 -7.62 -18.01
N PRO A 121 10.51 -8.63 -18.10
CA PRO A 121 11.81 -8.48 -18.75
C PRO A 121 11.72 -8.27 -20.26
N SER A 122 10.54 -8.49 -20.87
CA SER A 122 10.31 -8.39 -22.32
C SER A 122 9.80 -7.02 -22.77
N VAL A 123 9.55 -6.09 -21.85
CA VAL A 123 9.06 -4.74 -22.16
C VAL A 123 9.95 -3.68 -21.51
N PRO A 124 10.02 -2.45 -22.06
CA PRO A 124 10.83 -1.39 -21.46
C PRO A 124 10.35 -1.02 -20.05
N VAL A 125 11.27 -0.48 -19.25
CA VAL A 125 10.96 0.16 -17.96
C VAL A 125 10.72 1.64 -18.23
N TYR A 126 9.52 2.12 -17.89
CA TYR A 126 9.21 3.55 -17.87
C TYR A 126 9.23 4.08 -16.44
N ARG A 127 9.94 5.18 -16.24
CA ARG A 127 10.12 5.82 -14.93
C ARG A 127 8.75 6.19 -14.33
N GLY A 128 8.47 5.67 -13.14
CA GLY A 128 7.22 5.93 -12.42
C GLY A 128 6.03 5.04 -12.83
N GLU A 129 6.24 4.10 -13.75
CA GLU A 129 5.20 3.17 -14.20
C GLU A 129 5.47 1.75 -13.69
N ILE A 130 4.42 0.91 -13.68
CA ILE A 130 4.56 -0.54 -13.50
C ILE A 130 4.42 -1.18 -14.88
N GLN A 131 5.40 -2.00 -15.25
CA GLN A 131 5.59 -2.44 -16.63
C GLN A 131 4.40 -3.22 -17.21
N SER A 132 3.84 -4.16 -16.44
CA SER A 132 2.71 -4.95 -16.94
C SER A 132 1.87 -5.58 -15.83
N ARG A 133 0.67 -6.01 -16.20
CA ARG A 133 -0.16 -6.91 -15.38
C ARG A 133 0.53 -8.26 -15.32
N ASN A 134 0.56 -8.88 -14.14
CA ASN A 134 1.11 -10.21 -14.00
C ASN A 134 0.24 -11.22 -14.77
N LEU A 135 0.85 -12.30 -15.28
CA LEU A 135 0.13 -13.37 -15.98
C LEU A 135 -1.07 -13.85 -15.14
N GLY A 136 -2.19 -14.14 -15.79
CA GLY A 136 -3.41 -14.62 -15.12
C GLY A 136 -4.09 -13.61 -14.17
N MET A 137 -3.61 -12.37 -14.08
CA MET A 137 -4.26 -11.31 -13.29
C MET A 137 -5.15 -10.47 -14.21
N ALA A 138 -6.45 -10.77 -14.21
CA ALA A 138 -7.47 -10.06 -15.01
C ALA A 138 -7.83 -8.71 -14.38
N VAL A 139 -6.84 -7.82 -14.32
CA VAL A 139 -6.90 -6.55 -13.58
C VAL A 139 -7.32 -5.40 -14.48
N GLU A 140 -8.21 -4.55 -13.99
CA GLU A 140 -8.73 -3.35 -14.66
C GLU A 140 -8.88 -2.18 -13.68
N ALA A 141 -9.05 -0.98 -14.23
CA ALA A 141 -9.45 0.21 -13.47
C ALA A 141 -10.92 0.49 -13.76
N TRP A 142 -11.76 0.64 -12.73
CA TRP A 142 -13.19 0.88 -12.88
C TRP A 142 -13.62 2.20 -12.23
N SER A 143 -14.64 2.85 -12.79
CA SER A 143 -15.25 4.05 -12.21
C SER A 143 -16.05 3.71 -10.95
N PRO A 144 -16.40 4.69 -10.10
CA PRO A 144 -17.30 4.46 -8.97
C PRO A 144 -18.67 3.88 -9.37
N GLU A 145 -19.11 4.15 -10.59
CA GLU A 145 -20.38 3.68 -11.18
C GLU A 145 -20.31 2.23 -11.69
N GLY A 146 -19.10 1.66 -11.76
CA GLY A 146 -18.91 0.27 -12.16
C GLY A 146 -18.63 0.09 -13.65
N GLU A 147 -18.05 1.08 -14.32
CA GLU A 147 -17.66 1.00 -15.73
C GLU A 147 -16.13 0.94 -15.90
N PRO A 148 -15.60 0.18 -16.88
CA PRO A 148 -14.16 0.11 -17.12
C PRO A 148 -13.60 1.44 -17.63
N LEU A 149 -12.44 1.83 -17.10
CA LEU A 149 -11.73 3.06 -17.41
C LEU A 149 -10.40 2.77 -18.14
N TRP A 150 -10.04 3.65 -19.08
CA TRP A 150 -8.77 3.62 -19.81
C TRP A 150 -8.12 5.00 -19.82
N GLY A 151 -6.84 5.07 -19.42
CA GLY A 151 -6.11 6.34 -19.33
C GLY A 151 -6.54 7.25 -18.16
N GLU A 152 -7.43 6.77 -17.30
CA GLU A 152 -7.99 7.51 -16.17
C GLU A 152 -7.82 6.72 -14.86
N SER A 153 -7.75 7.45 -13.74
CA SER A 153 -7.66 6.86 -12.41
C SER A 153 -8.98 6.18 -12.02
N GLY A 154 -8.89 4.92 -11.59
CA GLY A 154 -10.04 4.11 -11.20
C GLY A 154 -9.79 3.24 -9.97
N GLU A 155 -10.83 2.52 -9.58
CA GLU A 155 -10.75 1.42 -8.62
C GLU A 155 -10.03 0.25 -9.28
N LEU A 156 -8.96 -0.24 -8.67
CA LEU A 156 -8.30 -1.45 -9.15
C LEU A 156 -9.21 -2.66 -8.87
N VAL A 157 -9.63 -3.38 -9.90
CA VAL A 157 -10.48 -4.56 -9.77
C VAL A 157 -9.82 -5.77 -10.45
N CYS A 158 -10.03 -6.96 -9.90
CA CYS A 158 -9.70 -8.22 -10.55
C CYS A 158 -10.98 -8.95 -10.92
N LEU A 159 -11.18 -9.18 -12.23
CA LEU A 159 -12.42 -9.71 -12.78
C LEU A 159 -12.53 -11.24 -12.67
N LYS A 160 -11.43 -11.93 -12.37
CA LYS A 160 -11.35 -13.40 -12.36
C LYS A 160 -10.70 -13.90 -11.07
N PRO A 161 -11.05 -15.11 -10.62
CA PRO A 161 -10.36 -15.75 -9.50
C PRO A 161 -8.87 -15.90 -9.82
N LEU A 162 -8.05 -15.71 -8.79
CA LEU A 162 -6.60 -15.80 -8.86
C LEU A 162 -6.08 -16.96 -8.01
N PRO A 163 -4.98 -17.64 -8.41
CA PRO A 163 -4.52 -18.85 -7.72
C PRO A 163 -4.24 -18.65 -6.22
N CYS A 164 -3.67 -17.50 -5.84
CA CYS A 164 -3.33 -17.17 -4.46
C CYS A 164 -4.44 -16.47 -3.68
N GLN A 165 -5.69 -16.50 -4.15
CA GLN A 165 -6.80 -15.87 -3.47
C GLN A 165 -6.93 -16.47 -2.06
N PRO A 166 -7.13 -15.65 -1.00
CA PRO A 166 -7.41 -16.16 0.32
C PRO A 166 -8.59 -17.12 0.28
N THR A 167 -8.44 -18.28 0.91
CA THR A 167 -9.53 -19.26 0.99
C THR A 167 -10.67 -18.74 1.85
N HIS A 168 -10.33 -18.03 2.94
CA HIS A 168 -11.24 -17.39 3.87
C HIS A 168 -10.47 -16.45 4.81
N PHE A 169 -11.21 -15.72 5.65
CA PHE A 169 -10.63 -15.10 6.83
C PHE A 169 -10.70 -16.06 8.02
N TRP A 170 -9.62 -16.16 8.78
CA TRP A 170 -9.60 -16.90 10.05
C TRP A 170 -10.61 -16.30 11.02
N ASN A 171 -11.39 -17.16 11.70
CA ASN A 171 -12.46 -16.75 12.61
C ASN A 171 -13.55 -15.88 11.92
N ASP A 172 -13.89 -16.25 10.69
CA ASP A 172 -15.00 -15.72 9.89
C ASP A 172 -15.81 -16.88 9.29
N ASP A 173 -16.41 -17.71 10.16
CA ASP A 173 -17.10 -18.94 9.75
C ASP A 173 -18.23 -18.71 8.74
N SER A 174 -18.87 -17.53 8.78
CA SER A 174 -19.92 -17.15 7.83
C SER A 174 -19.38 -16.58 6.50
N GLY A 175 -18.07 -16.35 6.40
CA GLY A 175 -17.42 -15.67 5.26
C GLY A 175 -17.86 -14.23 5.03
N THR A 176 -18.64 -13.65 5.96
CA THR A 176 -19.28 -12.34 5.76
C THR A 176 -18.25 -11.21 5.79
N LYS A 177 -17.21 -11.31 6.64
CA LYS A 177 -16.15 -10.29 6.68
C LYS A 177 -15.33 -10.35 5.40
N TYR A 178 -14.99 -11.55 4.92
CA TYR A 178 -14.26 -11.73 3.68
C TYR A 178 -15.06 -11.19 2.47
N HIS A 179 -16.34 -11.54 2.37
CA HIS A 179 -17.22 -11.04 1.31
C HIS A 179 -17.36 -9.51 1.32
N LYS A 180 -17.62 -8.93 2.51
CA LYS A 180 -17.74 -7.48 2.67
C LYS A 180 -16.44 -6.75 2.34
N ALA A 181 -15.28 -7.37 2.55
CA ALA A 181 -14.00 -6.74 2.30
C ALA A 181 -13.67 -6.57 0.81
N TYR A 182 -14.08 -7.51 -0.06
CA TYR A 182 -13.63 -7.51 -1.46
C TYR A 182 -14.72 -7.68 -2.51
N PHE A 183 -15.97 -7.97 -2.13
CA PHE A 183 -17.01 -8.37 -3.09
C PHE A 183 -18.28 -7.51 -3.00
N SER A 184 -18.38 -6.62 -2.01
CA SER A 184 -19.63 -5.87 -1.78
C SER A 184 -19.81 -4.63 -2.64
N ARG A 185 -18.74 -4.06 -3.19
CA ARG A 185 -18.81 -2.76 -3.90
C ARG A 185 -19.29 -2.90 -5.35
N PHE A 186 -18.82 -3.93 -6.04
CA PHE A 186 -19.19 -4.20 -7.43
C PHE A 186 -19.71 -5.64 -7.55
N PRO A 187 -21.04 -5.84 -7.63
CA PRO A 187 -21.63 -7.17 -7.70
C PRO A 187 -21.10 -7.96 -8.90
N GLY A 188 -20.63 -9.19 -8.67
CA GLY A 188 -20.10 -10.08 -9.71
C GLY A 188 -18.59 -9.96 -9.98
N LEU A 189 -17.89 -9.02 -9.32
CA LEU A 189 -16.43 -8.92 -9.36
C LEU A 189 -15.76 -9.72 -8.24
N VAL A 190 -14.52 -10.17 -8.49
CA VAL A 190 -13.87 -11.23 -7.70
C VAL A 190 -12.86 -10.69 -6.70
N MET A 191 -12.27 -9.52 -6.92
CA MET A 191 -11.43 -8.88 -5.89
C MET A 191 -11.23 -7.40 -6.15
N LEU A 192 -11.25 -6.58 -5.10
CA LEU A 192 -11.00 -5.14 -5.17
C LEU A 192 -9.67 -4.79 -4.51
N GLY A 193 -8.92 -3.91 -5.16
CA GLY A 193 -7.77 -3.23 -4.56
C GLY A 193 -8.22 -2.24 -3.48
N ARG A 194 -7.26 -1.77 -2.69
CA ARG A 194 -7.51 -0.78 -1.64
C ARG A 194 -7.50 0.62 -2.25
N SER A 195 -8.59 1.38 -2.06
CA SER A 195 -8.71 2.78 -2.49
C SER A 195 -8.61 3.78 -1.33
N ASP A 196 -8.19 3.32 -0.15
CA ASP A 196 -8.39 4.01 1.14
C ASP A 196 -7.66 5.37 1.26
N GLY A 197 -6.78 5.73 0.32
CA GLY A 197 -6.07 7.03 0.25
C GLY A 197 -6.35 7.86 -1.01
N THR A 198 -7.45 7.56 -1.71
CA THR A 198 -7.86 8.33 -2.89
C THR A 198 -8.43 9.67 -2.47
N LEU A 199 -7.97 10.76 -3.08
CA LEU A 199 -8.51 12.11 -2.97
C LEU A 199 -9.26 12.44 -4.27
N ASN A 200 -10.40 13.12 -4.16
CA ASN A 200 -11.25 13.50 -5.29
C ASN A 200 -11.78 14.95 -5.22
N PRO A 201 -10.94 15.98 -4.98
CA PRO A 201 -11.41 17.35 -4.97
C PRO A 201 -11.88 17.78 -6.36
N ASN A 202 -13.09 18.34 -6.46
CA ASN A 202 -13.69 18.85 -7.69
C ASN A 202 -13.69 17.85 -8.86
N GLY A 203 -13.88 16.55 -8.57
CA GLY A 203 -13.98 15.49 -9.57
C GLY A 203 -12.65 15.02 -10.17
N VAL A 204 -11.51 15.36 -9.55
CA VAL A 204 -10.20 14.84 -9.95
C VAL A 204 -9.70 13.82 -8.98
N ARG A 205 -9.64 12.58 -9.42
CA ARG A 205 -9.15 11.46 -8.64
C ARG A 205 -7.63 11.33 -8.69
N PHE A 206 -6.96 11.52 -7.55
CA PHE A 206 -5.51 11.30 -7.41
C PHE A 206 -5.15 10.69 -6.06
N GLY A 207 -3.97 10.08 -5.98
CA GLY A 207 -3.45 9.48 -4.75
C GLY A 207 -2.69 10.48 -3.87
N SER A 208 -2.83 10.38 -2.56
CA SER A 208 -2.04 11.18 -1.62
C SER A 208 -0.52 11.03 -1.81
N SER A 209 -0.06 9.86 -2.28
CA SER A 209 1.33 9.56 -2.64
C SER A 209 1.92 10.49 -3.69
N GLU A 210 1.12 10.98 -4.64
CA GLU A 210 1.60 11.90 -5.67
C GLU A 210 2.03 13.23 -5.05
N ILE A 211 1.29 13.71 -4.04
CA ILE A 211 1.64 14.89 -3.26
C ILE A 211 2.86 14.59 -2.36
N TYR A 212 2.89 13.44 -1.70
CA TYR A 212 4.02 13.06 -0.83
C TYR A 212 5.34 13.07 -1.60
N ASN A 213 5.39 12.48 -2.80
CA ASN A 213 6.60 12.44 -3.62
C ASN A 213 7.18 13.83 -3.95
N ILE A 214 6.34 14.87 -4.00
CA ILE A 214 6.79 16.25 -4.21
C ILE A 214 7.24 16.87 -2.90
N VAL A 215 6.47 16.67 -1.83
CA VAL A 215 6.72 17.27 -0.52
C VAL A 215 7.97 16.67 0.14
N GLU A 216 8.24 15.39 -0.06
CA GLU A 216 9.43 14.69 0.46
C GLU A 216 10.76 15.22 -0.11
N ALA A 217 10.73 15.99 -1.21
CA ALA A 217 11.92 16.63 -1.76
C ALA A 217 12.33 17.91 -1.00
N PHE A 218 11.53 18.39 -0.05
CA PHE A 218 11.82 19.57 0.76
C PHE A 218 12.50 19.16 2.07
N GLU A 219 13.77 19.54 2.25
CA GLU A 219 14.53 19.25 3.47
C GLU A 219 13.91 19.88 4.73
N GLU A 220 13.12 20.95 4.54
CA GLU A 220 12.39 21.62 5.62
C GLU A 220 11.24 20.78 6.17
N VAL A 221 10.74 19.79 5.42
CA VAL A 221 9.61 18.94 5.78
C VAL A 221 10.11 17.57 6.20
N CYS A 222 9.95 17.24 7.48
CA CYS A 222 10.30 15.93 8.01
C CYS A 222 9.30 14.84 7.59
N ASP A 223 8.01 15.19 7.57
CA ASP A 223 6.93 14.26 7.22
C ASP A 223 5.66 15.04 6.82
N SER A 224 4.71 14.38 6.17
CA SER A 224 3.47 15.00 5.72
C SER A 224 2.28 14.05 5.68
N LEU A 225 1.07 14.57 5.80
CA LEU A 225 -0.16 13.79 5.69
C LEU A 225 -1.23 14.55 4.92
N CYS A 226 -1.76 13.93 3.88
CA CYS A 226 -2.78 14.47 3.02
C CYS A 226 -4.11 13.81 3.36
N VAL A 227 -5.14 14.61 3.67
CA VAL A 227 -6.46 14.09 4.03
C VAL A 227 -7.58 14.90 3.36
N PRO A 228 -8.68 14.24 2.99
CA PRO A 228 -9.85 14.94 2.48
C PRO A 228 -10.70 15.45 3.64
N GLN A 229 -11.30 16.61 3.44
CA GLN A 229 -12.37 17.16 4.28
C GLN A 229 -13.59 17.41 3.42
N TYR A 230 -14.77 17.16 3.98
CA TYR A 230 -16.05 17.32 3.31
C TYR A 230 -16.87 18.39 4.01
N ASN A 231 -17.58 19.21 3.24
CA ASN A 231 -18.60 20.11 3.77
C ASN A 231 -19.98 19.42 3.82
N ALA A 232 -20.99 20.17 4.28
CA ALA A 232 -22.36 19.67 4.39
C ALA A 232 -22.98 19.29 3.04
N ASP A 233 -22.54 19.92 1.95
CA ASP A 233 -23.01 19.68 0.58
C ASP A 233 -22.29 18.50 -0.10
N GLY A 234 -21.31 17.89 0.58
CA GLY A 234 -20.53 16.77 0.08
C GLY A 234 -19.35 17.16 -0.82
N GLU A 235 -19.04 18.45 -0.92
CA GLU A 235 -17.84 18.93 -1.62
C GLU A 235 -16.58 18.54 -0.85
N GLU A 236 -15.56 18.10 -1.58
CA GLU A 236 -14.29 17.67 -1.03
C GLU A 236 -13.20 18.74 -1.23
N ARG A 237 -12.50 19.08 -0.15
CA ARG A 237 -11.19 19.76 -0.21
C ARG A 237 -10.08 18.90 0.36
N VAL A 238 -8.88 19.09 -0.16
CA VAL A 238 -7.68 18.41 0.33
C VAL A 238 -6.93 19.31 1.31
N ILE A 239 -6.53 18.74 2.45
CA ILE A 239 -5.68 19.37 3.46
C ILE A 239 -4.36 18.62 3.50
N LEU A 240 -3.25 19.36 3.44
CA LEU A 240 -1.91 18.83 3.61
C LEU A 240 -1.32 19.29 4.94
N PHE A 241 -1.13 18.35 5.85
CA PHE A 241 -0.41 18.57 7.10
C PHE A 241 1.09 18.37 6.89
N LEU A 242 1.90 19.25 7.46
CA LEU A 242 3.35 19.25 7.39
C LEU A 242 3.94 19.16 8.79
N LYS A 243 4.79 18.17 9.01
CA LYS A 243 5.67 18.08 10.17
C LYS A 243 7.02 18.66 9.80
N MET A 244 7.40 19.76 10.42
CA MET A 244 8.63 20.47 10.11
C MET A 244 9.87 19.71 10.61
N ALA A 245 10.95 19.78 9.85
CA ALA A 245 12.26 19.33 10.31
C ALA A 245 12.79 20.24 11.44
N PRO A 246 13.54 19.71 12.42
CA PRO A 246 14.04 20.51 13.54
C PRO A 246 14.81 21.75 13.07
N GLY A 247 14.43 22.92 13.60
CA GLY A 247 15.08 24.20 13.28
C GLY A 247 14.55 24.91 12.02
N TRP A 248 13.65 24.28 11.26
CA TRP A 248 13.02 24.90 10.09
C TRP A 248 11.67 25.52 10.45
N PRO A 249 11.42 26.80 10.10
CA PRO A 249 10.15 27.46 10.42
C PRO A 249 9.05 27.08 9.42
N PHE A 250 7.84 26.86 9.91
CA PHE A 250 6.63 26.89 9.08
C PHE A 250 6.31 28.33 8.70
N GLY A 251 6.18 28.63 7.40
CA GLY A 251 6.00 30.00 6.94
C GLY A 251 5.56 30.16 5.48
N PRO A 252 5.13 31.37 5.09
CA PRO A 252 4.49 31.63 3.80
C PRO A 252 5.38 31.34 2.59
N ASP A 253 6.70 31.55 2.71
CA ASP A 253 7.66 31.23 1.65
C ASP A 253 7.65 29.72 1.32
N LEU A 254 7.77 28.87 2.34
CA LEU A 254 7.72 27.42 2.18
C LEU A 254 6.38 26.98 1.58
N LEU A 255 5.27 27.52 2.09
CA LEU A 255 3.93 27.22 1.58
C LEU A 255 3.78 27.57 0.10
N GLN A 256 4.34 28.72 -0.33
CA GLN A 256 4.32 29.13 -1.73
C GLN A 256 5.17 28.19 -2.60
N ARG A 257 6.36 27.79 -2.13
CA ARG A 257 7.23 26.86 -2.85
C ARG A 257 6.61 25.46 -2.98
N ILE A 258 6.00 24.93 -1.92
CA ILE A 258 5.29 23.64 -1.95
C ILE A 258 4.12 23.70 -2.94
N ARG A 259 3.23 24.71 -2.83
CA ARG A 259 2.09 24.88 -3.75
C ARG A 259 2.56 25.01 -5.20
N GLY A 260 3.62 25.79 -5.44
CA GLY A 260 4.21 25.97 -6.77
C GLY A 260 4.77 24.66 -7.35
N SER A 261 5.45 23.87 -6.51
CA SER A 261 6.03 22.58 -6.91
C SER A 261 4.97 21.53 -7.20
N ILE A 262 3.91 21.44 -6.38
CA ILE A 262 2.77 20.56 -6.63
C ILE A 262 2.08 20.93 -7.95
N ARG A 263 1.83 22.23 -8.18
CA ARG A 263 1.21 22.70 -9.42
C ARG A 263 2.05 22.39 -10.66
N LYS A 264 3.37 22.54 -10.55
CA LYS A 264 4.31 22.32 -11.66
C LYS A 264 4.55 20.84 -11.94
N GLY A 265 4.68 20.02 -10.90
CA GLY A 265 4.99 18.60 -11.00
C GLY A 265 3.78 17.72 -11.31
N LEU A 266 2.58 18.15 -10.86
CA LEU A 266 1.32 17.45 -11.12
C LEU A 266 0.38 18.37 -11.92
N SER A 267 -0.59 19.00 -11.25
CA SER A 267 -1.47 20.00 -11.86
C SER A 267 -2.02 20.96 -10.81
N ALA A 268 -2.65 22.06 -11.27
CA ALA A 268 -3.30 23.01 -10.37
C ALA A 268 -4.40 22.36 -9.50
N ARG A 269 -4.99 21.25 -9.96
CA ARG A 269 -6.06 20.53 -9.26
C ARG A 269 -5.53 19.65 -8.11
N HIS A 270 -4.23 19.34 -8.09
CA HIS A 270 -3.58 18.62 -6.99
C HIS A 270 -3.18 19.52 -5.82
N VAL A 271 -3.24 20.84 -5.99
CA VAL A 271 -2.79 21.78 -4.95
C VAL A 271 -3.79 21.75 -3.78
N PRO A 272 -3.36 21.37 -2.55
CA PRO A 272 -4.24 21.33 -1.40
C PRO A 272 -4.87 22.70 -1.11
N ALA A 273 -6.12 22.70 -0.64
CA ALA A 273 -6.81 23.91 -0.25
C ALA A 273 -6.10 24.56 0.95
N LEU A 274 -5.72 23.74 1.93
CA LEU A 274 -5.01 24.16 3.14
C LEU A 274 -3.70 23.40 3.29
N LEU A 275 -2.66 24.12 3.72
CA LEU A 275 -1.40 23.57 4.18
C LEU A 275 -1.25 24.00 5.64
N LEU A 276 -1.15 23.04 6.56
CA LEU A 276 -1.16 23.29 8.00
C LEU A 276 0.04 22.62 8.66
N GLU A 277 0.61 23.25 9.68
CA GLU A 277 1.65 22.63 10.50
C GLU A 277 1.05 21.63 11.48
N THR A 278 1.74 20.51 11.72
CA THR A 278 1.44 19.59 12.83
C THR A 278 2.73 19.13 13.50
N ARG A 279 2.61 18.74 14.77
CA ARG A 279 3.75 18.28 15.57
C ARG A 279 4.12 16.83 15.28
N ASP A 280 3.16 16.02 14.83
CA ASP A 280 3.39 14.60 14.55
C ASP A 280 2.36 14.02 13.58
N ILE A 281 2.73 12.95 12.87
CA ILE A 281 1.87 12.23 11.93
C ILE A 281 1.52 10.85 12.50
N PRO A 282 0.24 10.45 12.52
CA PRO A 282 -0.17 9.15 13.05
C PRO A 282 0.19 8.01 12.11
N TYR A 283 0.71 6.93 12.70
CA TYR A 283 1.13 5.71 12.02
C TYR A 283 0.49 4.47 12.63
N THR A 284 0.22 3.46 11.80
CA THR A 284 -0.07 2.10 12.26
C THR A 284 1.20 1.48 12.88
N LEU A 285 1.03 0.40 13.64
CA LEU A 285 2.16 -0.41 14.13
C LEU A 285 3.11 -0.91 13.01
N SER A 286 2.61 -0.98 11.77
CA SER A 286 3.38 -1.38 10.59
C SER A 286 4.00 -0.21 9.82
N GLY A 287 3.97 1.02 10.36
CA GLY A 287 4.57 2.19 9.73
C GLY A 287 3.77 2.81 8.59
N LYS A 288 2.45 2.58 8.49
CA LYS A 288 1.60 3.23 7.47
C LYS A 288 0.92 4.48 8.00
N LYS A 289 0.91 5.56 7.21
CA LYS A 289 0.15 6.79 7.49
C LYS A 289 -1.35 6.47 7.61
N VAL A 290 -2.03 7.13 8.56
CA VAL A 290 -3.44 6.80 8.91
C VAL A 290 -4.43 7.88 8.45
N GLU A 291 -4.48 8.13 7.15
CA GLU A 291 -5.29 9.19 6.51
C GLU A 291 -6.78 9.10 6.84
N VAL A 292 -7.36 7.89 6.76
CA VAL A 292 -8.80 7.68 6.98
C VAL A 292 -9.22 7.96 8.42
N VAL A 293 -8.36 7.63 9.40
CA VAL A 293 -8.66 7.90 10.81
C VAL A 293 -8.52 9.38 11.10
N VAL A 294 -7.52 10.06 10.53
CA VAL A 294 -7.41 11.52 10.65
C VAL A 294 -8.60 12.23 10.01
N LYS A 295 -9.08 11.77 8.84
CA LYS A 295 -10.34 12.23 8.23
C LYS A 295 -11.52 12.11 9.22
N GLN A 296 -11.63 10.99 9.93
CA GLN A 296 -12.69 10.80 10.93
C GLN A 296 -12.56 11.76 12.12
N VAL A 297 -11.33 11.97 12.62
CA VAL A 297 -11.04 12.88 13.73
C VAL A 297 -11.39 14.33 13.36
N ILE A 298 -11.01 14.77 12.16
CA ILE A 298 -11.34 16.11 11.64
C ILE A 298 -12.86 16.28 11.52
N ALA A 299 -13.58 15.22 11.15
CA ALA A 299 -15.05 15.19 11.12
C ALA A 299 -15.70 15.05 12.52
N GLY A 300 -14.93 15.18 13.60
CA GLY A 300 -15.42 15.14 14.99
C GLY A 300 -15.80 13.75 15.51
N ARG A 301 -15.43 12.67 14.81
CA ARG A 301 -15.73 11.30 15.24
C ARG A 301 -14.69 10.79 16.24
N GLU A 302 -15.15 10.07 17.25
CA GLU A 302 -14.25 9.42 18.20
C GLU A 302 -13.59 8.17 17.61
N VAL A 303 -12.30 8.00 17.92
CA VAL A 303 -11.51 6.83 17.51
C VAL A 303 -11.39 5.89 18.70
N THR A 304 -12.10 4.77 18.64
CA THR A 304 -12.20 3.80 19.74
C THR A 304 -11.04 2.78 19.78
N GLN A 305 -10.44 2.46 18.63
CA GLN A 305 -9.39 1.43 18.51
C GLN A 305 -7.98 2.02 18.41
N ARG A 306 -7.54 2.78 19.43
CA ARG A 306 -6.21 3.41 19.42
C ARG A 306 -5.03 2.44 19.51
N GLY A 307 -5.25 1.20 19.95
CA GLY A 307 -4.19 0.18 20.12
C GLY A 307 -3.56 -0.32 18.82
N ALA A 308 -4.11 0.02 17.65
CA ALA A 308 -3.55 -0.34 16.35
C ALA A 308 -2.47 0.65 15.83
N PHE A 309 -2.21 1.73 16.56
CA PHE A 309 -1.31 2.82 16.15
C PHE A 309 -0.02 2.82 16.98
N SER A 310 1.10 3.14 16.34
CA SER A 310 2.40 3.24 17.01
C SER A 310 2.52 4.49 17.89
N ASN A 311 1.83 5.58 17.52
CA ASN A 311 1.83 6.86 18.22
C ASN A 311 0.39 7.40 18.40
N PRO A 312 -0.49 6.70 19.15
CA PRO A 312 -1.92 7.02 19.19
C PRO A 312 -2.26 8.43 19.71
N GLY A 313 -1.36 9.06 20.48
CA GLY A 313 -1.54 10.44 20.97
C GLY A 313 -1.45 11.50 19.86
N SER A 314 -0.82 11.22 18.73
CA SER A 314 -0.73 12.17 17.61
C SER A 314 -2.08 12.45 16.97
N LEU A 315 -3.07 11.54 17.10
CA LEU A 315 -4.44 11.75 16.63
C LEU A 315 -5.11 12.95 17.31
N ASP A 316 -4.72 13.29 18.54
CA ASP A 316 -5.31 14.42 19.25
C ASP A 316 -4.88 15.77 18.66
N LEU A 317 -3.79 15.82 17.88
CA LEU A 317 -3.34 17.02 17.16
C LEU A 317 -4.30 17.43 16.03
N PHE A 318 -5.16 16.52 15.58
CA PHE A 318 -6.08 16.74 14.47
C PHE A 318 -7.50 17.12 14.92
N LYS A 319 -7.72 17.27 16.23
CA LYS A 319 -9.00 17.68 16.81
C LYS A 319 -9.12 19.20 16.84
N ASN A 320 -10.33 19.70 16.59
CA ASN A 320 -10.72 21.10 16.81
C ASN A 320 -9.79 22.13 16.15
N ILE A 321 -9.22 21.79 14.99
CA ILE A 321 -8.34 22.72 14.25
C ILE A 321 -9.19 23.91 13.75
N PRO A 322 -8.88 25.16 14.14
CA PRO A 322 -9.68 26.34 13.80
C PRO A 322 -9.90 26.52 12.29
N GLU A 323 -8.86 26.32 11.48
CA GLU A 323 -8.87 26.46 10.02
C GLU A 323 -9.77 25.43 9.32
N LEU A 324 -10.12 24.36 10.04
CA LEU A 324 -10.99 23.30 9.54
C LEU A 324 -12.45 23.49 9.94
N GLN A 325 -12.77 24.49 10.78
CA GLN A 325 -14.14 24.74 11.18
C GLN A 325 -14.93 25.42 10.06
N ASN A 326 -16.22 25.08 9.96
CA ASN A 326 -17.19 25.69 9.03
C ASN A 326 -16.82 25.57 7.54
N TYR A 327 -16.19 24.45 7.17
CA TYR A 327 -16.05 24.11 5.75
C TYR A 327 -17.37 23.63 5.15
#